data_AF-F2JP52-F1
#
_entry.id   AF-F2JP52-F1
#
_cell.length_a   1.000
_cell.length_b   1.000
_cell.length_c   1.000
_cell.angle_alpha   90.00
_cell.angle_beta   90.00
_cell.angle_gamma   90.00
#
_symmetry.space_group_name_H-M   'P 1'
#
loop_
_entity.id
_entity.type
_entity.pdbx_description
1 polymer ?
#
loop_
_entity_poly.entity_id
_entity_poly.type
_entity_poly.pdbx_seq_one_letter_code
_entity_poly.pdbx_strand_id
1 'polypeptide(L)'
;MYNKYSEQMKEETAIYILESGKSITIASKELEINVNTACRWINKYKKKHGIISNENKPASSDEMQDKIKDLEKQLKARDREITHHKKQLENEQEKVEILKKSLLIFMEPHA
;
A
#
# COMPACT_ATOMS: atom_id res chain seq x y z
N MET A 1 19.47 -37.30 13.17
CA MET A 1 18.51 -36.57 14.04
C MET A 1 17.11 -36.78 13.48
N TYR A 2 16.22 -37.39 14.25
CA TYR A 2 14.83 -37.61 13.83
C TYR A 2 14.06 -36.29 13.96
N ASN A 3 13.64 -35.71 12.84
CA ASN A 3 12.81 -34.52 12.86
C ASN A 3 11.39 -34.94 13.29
N LYS A 4 10.96 -34.52 14.48
CA LYS A 4 9.68 -34.90 15.09
C LYS A 4 8.46 -34.53 14.24
N TYR A 5 8.60 -33.59 13.30
CA TYR A 5 7.52 -33.08 12.46
C TYR A 5 7.85 -33.22 10.97
N SER A 6 6.94 -33.79 10.18
CA SER A 6 7.07 -33.86 8.72
C SER A 6 7.01 -32.47 8.11
N GLU A 7 7.62 -32.28 6.93
CA GLU A 7 7.62 -30.96 6.30
C GLU A 7 6.22 -30.51 5.87
N GLN A 8 5.38 -31.46 5.44
CA GLN A 8 3.97 -31.24 5.12
C GLN A 8 3.20 -30.70 6.32
N MET A 9 3.36 -31.31 7.50
CA MET A 9 2.67 -30.87 8.71
C MET A 9 3.05 -29.43 9.11
N LYS A 10 4.32 -29.04 8.90
CA LYS A 10 4.78 -27.66 9.19
C LYS A 10 4.14 -26.64 8.26
N GLU A 11 4.02 -26.99 6.98
CA GLU A 11 3.45 -26.13 5.94
C GLU A 11 1.94 -25.99 6.14
N GLU A 12 1.21 -27.09 6.35
CA GLU A 12 -0.23 -27.09 6.67
C GLU A 12 -0.53 -26.28 7.94
N THR A 13 0.28 -26.43 8.99
CA THR A 13 0.14 -25.63 10.22
C THR A 13 0.33 -24.14 9.94
N ALA A 14 1.33 -23.76 9.15
CA ALA A 14 1.58 -22.36 8.81
C ALA A 14 0.42 -21.77 8.00
N ILE A 15 -0.12 -22.53 7.05
CA ILE A 15 -1.29 -22.13 6.23
C ILE A 15 -2.51 -21.96 7.13
N TYR A 16 -2.84 -22.95 7.96
CA TYR A 16 -3.98 -22.87 8.88
C TYR A 16 -3.91 -21.65 9.80
N ILE A 17 -2.74 -21.35 10.37
CA ILE A 17 -2.59 -20.18 11.25
C ILE A 17 -2.78 -18.87 10.47
N LEU A 18 -2.33 -18.80 9.20
CA LEU A 18 -2.50 -17.62 8.37
C LEU A 18 -3.94 -17.41 7.89
N GLU A 19 -4.64 -18.49 7.53
CA GLU A 19 -6.00 -18.44 7.00
C GLU A 19 -7.07 -18.36 8.10
N SER A 20 -6.82 -18.95 9.27
CA SER A 20 -7.80 -18.97 10.37
C SER A 20 -8.09 -17.60 10.98
N GLY A 21 -7.25 -16.59 10.73
CA GLY A 21 -7.37 -15.25 11.33
C GLY A 21 -7.18 -15.23 12.85
N LYS A 22 -6.88 -16.38 13.47
CA LYS A 22 -6.63 -16.51 14.91
C LYS A 22 -5.22 -16.01 15.24
N SER A 23 -5.03 -15.53 16.47
CA SER A 23 -3.68 -15.18 16.92
C SER A 23 -2.79 -16.44 17.00
N ILE A 24 -1.50 -16.29 16.69
CA ILE A 24 -0.53 -17.40 16.71
C ILE A 24 -0.59 -18.12 18.05
N THR A 25 -0.71 -17.40 19.16
CA THR A 25 -0.80 -17.98 20.51
C THR A 25 -2.01 -18.88 20.70
N ILE A 26 -3.18 -18.52 20.16
CA ILE A 26 -4.40 -19.31 20.26
C ILE A 26 -4.31 -20.54 19.36
N ALA A 27 -3.92 -20.36 18.10
CA ALA A 27 -3.79 -21.47 17.16
C ALA A 27 -2.68 -22.46 17.56
N SER A 28 -1.59 -21.97 18.16
CA SER A 28 -0.52 -22.82 18.71
C SER A 28 -1.00 -23.65 19.91
N LYS A 29 -1.87 -23.09 20.76
CA LYS A 29 -2.49 -23.84 21.87
C LYS A 29 -3.43 -24.92 21.35
N GLU A 30 -4.24 -24.61 20.34
CA GLU A 30 -5.18 -25.54 19.71
C GLU A 30 -4.47 -26.72 19.03
N LEU A 31 -3.33 -26.46 18.39
CA LEU A 31 -2.52 -27.48 17.71
C LEU A 31 -1.47 -28.13 18.62
N GLU A 32 -1.43 -27.77 19.92
CA GLU A 32 -0.45 -28.25 20.90
C GLU A 32 1.02 -28.07 20.47
N ILE A 33 1.30 -26.98 19.75
CA ILE A 33 2.64 -26.63 19.26
C ILE A 33 3.17 -25.42 20.04
N ASN A 34 4.48 -25.38 20.25
CA ASN A 34 5.11 -24.21 20.86
C ASN A 34 4.96 -22.98 19.95
N VAL A 35 4.55 -21.84 20.52
CA VAL A 35 4.36 -20.57 19.81
C VAL A 35 5.58 -20.17 18.99
N ASN A 36 6.79 -20.38 19.51
CA ASN A 36 8.03 -20.07 18.79
C ASN A 36 8.25 -20.99 17.59
N THR A 37 7.81 -22.25 17.69
CA THR A 37 7.88 -23.21 16.59
C THR A 37 6.91 -22.85 15.49
N ALA A 38 5.66 -22.53 15.83
CA ALA A 38 4.67 -22.03 14.89
C ALA A 38 5.14 -20.75 14.19
N CYS A 39 5.70 -19.80 14.94
CA CYS A 39 6.28 -18.56 14.40
C CYS A 39 7.41 -18.85 13.38
N ARG A 40 8.30 -19.80 13.69
CA ARG A 40 9.37 -20.22 12.76
C ARG A 40 8.82 -20.82 11.46
N TRP A 41 7.78 -21.65 11.54
CA TRP A 41 7.16 -22.26 10.35
C TRP A 41 6.42 -21.23 9.50
N ILE A 42 5.70 -20.30 10.12
CA ILE A 42 5.04 -19.17 9.43
C ILE A 42 6.08 -18.32 8.71
N ASN A 43 7.19 -17.97 9.36
CA ASN A 43 8.24 -17.17 8.73
C ASN A 43 8.91 -17.92 7.57
N LYS A 44 9.14 -19.23 7.72
CA LYS A 44 9.67 -20.08 6.65
C LYS A 44 8.71 -20.14 5.46
N TYR A 45 7.41 -20.32 5.71
CA TYR A 45 6.36 -20.31 4.70
C TYR A 45 6.28 -18.97 3.98
N LYS A 46 6.20 -17.86 4.71
CA LYS A 46 6.18 -16.51 4.15
C LYS A 46 7.41 -16.19 3.30
N LYS A 47 8.59 -16.68 3.70
CA LYS A 47 9.82 -16.53 2.91
C LYS A 47 9.80 -17.37 1.63
N LYS A 48 9.32 -18.63 1.70
CA LYS A 48 9.18 -19.53 0.55
C LYS A 48 8.19 -19.00 -0.48
N HIS A 49 7.10 -18.37 -0.02
CA HIS A 49 6.04 -17.82 -0.85
C HIS A 49 6.21 -16.32 -1.19
N GLY A 50 7.34 -15.70 -0.83
CA GLY A 50 7.63 -14.30 -1.15
C GLY A 50 6.73 -13.27 -0.43
N ILE A 51 5.95 -13.69 0.57
CA ILE A 51 5.08 -12.82 1.38
C ILE A 51 5.90 -11.90 2.28
N ILE A 52 7.05 -12.40 2.77
CA ILE A 52 8.07 -11.57 3.42
C ILE A 52 9.27 -11.56 2.49
N SER A 53 9.46 -10.45 1.80
CA SER A 53 10.71 -10.20 1.11
C SER A 53 11.81 -9.87 2.13
N ASN A 54 12.99 -10.47 1.91
CA ASN A 54 14.17 -10.36 2.77
C ASN A 54 14.78 -8.93 2.76
N GLU A 55 14.12 -7.97 2.12
CA GLU A 55 14.47 -6.55 2.09
C GLU A 55 14.06 -5.78 3.35
N ASN A 56 13.43 -6.42 4.33
CA ASN A 56 13.37 -5.94 5.72
C ASN A 56 14.69 -6.16 6.47
N LYS A 57 15.83 -5.91 5.83
CA LYS A 57 16.97 -5.41 6.59
C LYS A 57 16.53 -3.99 6.96
N PRO A 58 16.51 -3.58 8.24
CA PRO A 58 16.29 -2.17 8.53
C PRO A 58 17.38 -1.43 7.76
N ALA A 59 16.98 -0.72 6.70
CA ALA A 59 17.80 0.33 6.12
C ALA A 59 18.23 1.18 7.33
N SER A 60 19.51 1.58 7.38
CA SER A 60 19.98 2.41 8.49
C SER A 60 18.99 3.55 8.69
N SER A 61 18.71 3.95 9.93
CA SER A 61 17.73 5.00 10.25
C SER A 61 17.89 6.23 9.34
N ASP A 62 19.13 6.54 8.94
CA ASP A 62 19.49 7.62 8.01
C ASP A 62 18.98 7.39 6.57
N GLU A 63 19.13 6.20 6.00
CA GLU A 63 18.65 5.90 4.63
C GLU A 63 17.11 5.98 4.54
N MET A 64 16.41 5.60 5.62
CA MET A 64 14.96 5.73 5.71
C MET A 64 14.55 7.20 5.83
N GLN A 65 15.27 8.00 6.60
CA GLN A 65 15.02 9.44 6.72
C GLN A 65 15.26 10.19 5.41
N ASP A 66 16.31 9.83 4.66
CA ASP A 66 16.58 10.41 3.34
C ASP A 66 15.48 10.08 2.33
N LYS A 67 14.98 8.83 2.35
CA LYS A 67 13.85 8.41 1.51
C LYS A 67 12.58 9.20 1.86
N ILE A 68 12.28 9.37 3.14
CA ILE A 68 11.12 10.14 3.62
C ILE A 68 11.21 11.58 3.12
N LYS A 69 12.37 12.22 3.29
CA LYS A 69 12.61 13.61 2.87
C LYS A 69 12.47 13.80 1.35
N ASP A 70 12.96 12.84 0.56
CA ASP A 70 12.79 12.89 -0.90
C ASP A 70 11.33 12.72 -1.31
N LEU A 71 10.62 11.76 -0.69
CA LEU A 71 9.19 11.55 -0.93
C LEU A 71 8.35 12.77 -0.54
N GLU A 72 8.64 13.42 0.60
CA GLU A 72 8.00 14.67 1.01
C GLU A 72 8.21 15.80 0.00
N LYS A 73 9.42 15.90 -0.56
CA LYS A 73 9.75 16.89 -1.59
C LYS A 73 8.96 16.63 -2.88
N GLN A 74 8.83 15.37 -3.29
CA GLN A 74 8.05 14.98 -4.47
C GLN A 74 6.55 15.28 -4.26
N LEU A 75 5.99 14.95 -3.09
CA LEU A 75 4.60 15.27 -2.75
C LEU A 75 4.34 16.78 -2.85
N LYS A 76 5.22 17.59 -2.25
CA LYS A 76 5.10 19.05 -2.30
C LYS A 76 5.19 19.61 -3.73
N ALA A 77 6.00 19.00 -4.60
CA ALA A 77 6.08 19.40 -6.01
C ALA A 77 4.78 19.06 -6.76
N ARG A 78 4.25 17.85 -6.56
CA ARG A 78 2.98 17.41 -7.15
C ARG A 78 1.80 18.27 -6.70
N ASP A 79 1.74 18.66 -5.43
CA ASP A 79 0.68 19.53 -4.92
C ASP A 79 0.68 20.91 -5.60
N ARG A 80 1.87 21.45 -5.88
CA ARG A 80 2.03 22.71 -6.63
C ARG A 80 1.56 22.57 -8.07
N GLU A 81 1.90 21.48 -8.74
CA GLU A 81 1.41 21.18 -10.10
C GLU A 81 -0.11 21.06 -10.12
N ILE A 82 -0.70 20.31 -9.19
CA ILE A 82 -2.16 20.18 -9.07
C ILE A 82 -2.81 21.55 -8.87
N THR A 83 -2.24 22.39 -8.01
CA THR A 83 -2.75 23.74 -7.75
C THR A 83 -2.69 24.60 -9.00
N HIS A 84 -1.57 24.54 -9.73
CA HIS A 84 -1.39 25.27 -10.98
C HIS A 84 -2.38 24.82 -12.06
N HIS A 85 -2.56 23.52 -12.24
CA HIS A 85 -3.49 22.96 -13.24
C HIS A 85 -4.95 23.28 -12.89
N LYS A 86 -5.33 23.25 -11.61
CA LYS A 86 -6.67 23.66 -11.17
C LYS A 86 -6.96 25.12 -11.53
N LYS A 87 -6.00 26.02 -11.30
CA LYS A 87 -6.15 27.43 -11.66
C LYS A 87 -6.27 27.63 -13.18
N GLN A 88 -5.50 26.89 -13.97
CA GLN A 88 -5.64 26.93 -15.43
C GLN A 88 -7.02 26.45 -15.88
N LEU A 89 -7.52 25.35 -15.29
CA LEU A 89 -8.83 24.82 -15.61
C LEU A 89 -9.95 25.83 -15.30
N GLU A 90 -9.88 26.50 -14.15
CA GLU A 90 -10.83 27.55 -13.75
C GLU A 90 -10.82 28.73 -14.73
N ASN A 91 -9.62 29.22 -15.11
CA ASN A 91 -9.49 30.29 -16.10
C ASN A 91 -10.09 29.91 -17.47
N GLU A 92 -9.87 28.67 -17.94
CA GLU A 92 -10.44 28.20 -19.20
C GLU A 92 -11.97 28.04 -19.11
N GLN A 93 -12.50 27.58 -17.97
CA GLN A 93 -13.93 27.53 -17.72
C GLN A 93 -14.57 28.93 -17.76
N GLU A 94 -13.92 29.93 -17.15
CA GLU A 94 -14.38 31.31 -17.19
C GLU A 94 -14.38 31.86 -18.63
N LYS A 95 -13.31 31.63 -19.40
CA LYS A 95 -13.26 32.03 -20.83
C LYS A 95 -14.40 31.42 -21.62
N VAL A 96 -14.66 30.12 -21.44
CA VAL A 96 -15.77 29.43 -22.11
C VAL A 96 -17.11 30.03 -21.71
N GLU A 97 -17.30 30.40 -20.43
CA GLU A 97 -18.53 31.01 -19.97
C GLU A 97 -18.75 32.42 -20.57
N ILE A 98 -17.70 33.23 -20.63
CA ILE A 98 -17.73 34.55 -21.28
C ILE A 98 -18.09 34.40 -22.76
N LEU A 99 -17.45 33.45 -23.46
CA LEU A 99 -17.73 33.19 -24.87
C LEU A 99 -19.19 32.76 -25.08
N LYS A 100 -19.71 31.86 -24.25
CA LYS A 100 -21.13 31.45 -24.29
C LYS A 100 -22.08 32.63 -24.09
N LYS A 101 -21.81 33.51 -23.11
CA LYS A 101 -22.61 34.72 -22.86
C LYS A 101 -22.55 35.69 -24.05
N SER A 102 -21.37 35.91 -24.62
CA SER A 102 -21.20 36.78 -25.78
C SER A 102 -21.97 36.25 -26.99
N LEU A 103 -21.86 34.95 -27.26
CA LEU A 103 -22.55 34.30 -28.37
C LEU A 103 -24.06 34.43 -28.22
N LEU A 104 -24.60 34.25 -27.01
CA LEU A 104 -26.02 34.41 -26.75
C LEU A 104 -26.50 35.82 -27.14
N ILE A 105 -25.78 36.85 -26.72
CA ILE A 105 -26.09 38.26 -27.04
C ILE A 105 -26.05 38.50 -28.56
N PHE A 106 -25.04 37.96 -29.26
CA PHE A 106 -24.91 38.15 -30.72
C PHE A 106 -25.91 37.33 -31.54
N MET A 107 -26.44 36.24 -30.98
CA MET A 107 -27.40 35.37 -31.66
C MET A 107 -28.85 35.69 -31.30
N GLU A 108 -29.11 36.60 -30.36
CA GLU A 108 -30.46 37.10 -30.12
C GLU A 108 -30.96 37.84 -31.37
N PRO A 109 -32.12 37.47 -31.93
CA PRO A 109 -32.65 38.15 -33.10
C PRO A 109 -32.98 39.59 -32.72
N HIS A 110 -32.23 40.54 -33.29
CA HIS A 110 -32.59 41.95 -33.25
C HIS A 110 -33.89 42.14 -34.04
N ALA A 111 -35.00 42.29 -33.31
CA ALA A 111 -36.31 42.66 -33.85
C ALA A 111 -36.35 44.16 -34.21
#